data_AF-A0A1L7VXX6-F1
#
_entry.id   AF-A0A1L7VXX6-F1
#
_cell.length_a   1.000
_cell.length_b   1.000
_cell.length_c   1.000
_cell.angle_alpha   90.00
_cell.angle_beta   90.00
_cell.angle_gamma   90.00
#
_symmetry.space_group_name_H-M   'P 1'
#
loop_
_entity.id
_entity.type
_entity.pdbx_description
1 polymer ?
#
loop_
_entity_poly.entity_id
_entity_poly.type
_entity_poly.pdbx_seq_one_letter_code
_entity_poly.pdbx_strand_id
1 'polypeptide(L)'
;MLIVDSETYLPYIARSEEQHPIYGNATKDVYLSNYKEVQGIKFPHTIQTIYSASSRRLNVVLEDFVIDKINATAKFSDNFFDLVPHGQKAKISEKPPGVPSGLVTDYSTSFLGSPVKNVSVDALKALSPIDLLQVHWLIVDDSRPLGFKQVIIEFETEVIVCDAPLFWSEAVMEWIKNNIGKKVAYVAVHHSGGVADYVRAGAKLIIPEMAVDYWSSVPGAQFITFNQTHPYVHRDDKVQAWFNWADQAPHAADWTYVMVTKRCPNKDSNIFVYEADTWEAGLSADLGNQQQMRQWLDQLLDDGLPRSATVMPMHGMITQLEQLINITAYPYPNFDISRWRRKGAALCDKNSAKNGKDDQ
;
A
#
# COMPACT_ATOMS: atom_id res chain seq x y z
N MET A 1 19.49 -17.74 12.57
CA MET A 1 19.97 -18.55 13.71
C MET A 1 19.09 -19.79 13.85
N LEU A 2 19.69 -20.95 14.11
CA LEU A 2 18.94 -22.18 14.40
C LEU A 2 19.04 -22.46 15.91
N ILE A 3 17.91 -22.61 16.58
CA ILE A 3 17.82 -23.02 17.98
C ILE A 3 17.36 -24.48 17.97
N VAL A 4 18.10 -25.32 18.67
CA VAL A 4 17.91 -26.77 18.70
C VAL A 4 17.42 -27.17 20.09
N ASP A 5 16.47 -28.09 20.14
CA ASP A 5 16.00 -28.70 21.38
C ASP A 5 17.12 -29.54 22.00
N SER A 6 17.43 -29.30 23.27
CA SER A 6 18.59 -29.90 23.93
C SER A 6 18.43 -31.39 24.24
N GLU A 7 17.21 -31.91 24.25
CA GLU A 7 16.94 -33.32 24.57
C GLU A 7 16.86 -34.18 23.31
N THR A 8 16.20 -33.66 22.28
CA THR A 8 15.93 -34.38 21.03
C THR A 8 16.94 -34.09 19.93
N TYR A 9 17.73 -33.02 20.08
CA TYR A 9 18.65 -32.48 19.07
C TYR A 9 17.97 -32.09 17.75
N LEU A 10 16.65 -31.90 17.77
CA LEU A 10 15.88 -31.47 16.61
C LEU A 10 15.77 -29.94 16.56
N PRO A 11 15.67 -29.34 15.36
CA PRO A 11 15.38 -27.92 15.25
C PRO A 11 14.11 -27.55 16.01
N TYR A 12 14.17 -26.50 16.82
CA TYR A 12 13.01 -25.99 17.55
C TYR A 12 12.58 -24.63 17.00
N ILE A 13 13.54 -23.73 16.72
CA ILE A 13 13.27 -22.43 16.10
C ILE A 13 14.28 -22.17 14.99
N ALA A 14 13.79 -21.84 13.80
CA ALA A 14 14.59 -21.16 12.78
C ALA A 14 14.26 -19.66 12.81
N ARG A 15 15.20 -18.86 13.31
CA ARG A 15 15.06 -17.40 13.46
C ARG A 15 15.77 -16.65 12.33
N SER A 16 15.07 -15.76 11.64
CA SER A 16 15.70 -14.65 10.91
C SER A 16 15.66 -13.38 11.75
N GLU A 17 16.75 -12.64 11.73
CA GLU A 17 16.80 -11.28 12.28
C GLU A 17 16.65 -10.29 11.14
N GLU A 18 15.73 -9.35 11.34
CA GLU A 18 15.30 -8.43 10.31
C GLU A 18 15.29 -7.01 10.84
N GLN A 19 15.68 -6.07 9.98
CA GLN A 19 15.42 -4.66 10.21
C GLN A 19 14.26 -4.28 9.31
N HIS A 20 13.11 -3.99 9.90
CA HIS A 20 11.91 -3.53 9.21
C HIS A 20 11.86 -1.99 9.24
N PRO A 21 11.54 -1.31 8.13
CA PRO A 21 11.48 0.16 8.09
C PRO A 21 10.56 0.77 9.16
N ILE A 22 9.45 0.09 9.44
CA ILE A 22 8.46 0.47 10.46
C ILE A 22 8.80 -0.17 11.81
N TYR A 23 8.75 -1.49 11.95
CA TYR A 23 8.92 -2.15 13.24
C TYR A 23 10.35 -2.14 13.80
N GLY A 24 11.33 -1.57 13.09
CA GLY A 24 12.72 -1.56 13.51
C GLY A 24 13.29 -2.97 13.57
N ASN A 25 14.09 -3.26 14.60
CA ASN A 25 14.64 -4.61 14.77
C ASN A 25 13.54 -5.60 15.15
N ALA A 26 13.42 -6.64 14.33
CA ALA A 26 12.42 -7.68 14.44
C ALA A 26 13.04 -9.07 14.25
N THR A 27 12.32 -10.08 14.70
CA THR A 27 12.64 -11.48 14.48
C THR A 27 11.45 -12.17 13.85
N LYS A 28 11.70 -12.95 12.79
CA LYS A 28 10.73 -13.89 12.25
C LYS A 28 11.17 -15.30 12.65
N ASP A 29 10.43 -15.88 13.57
CA ASP A 29 10.71 -17.17 14.18
C ASP A 29 9.78 -18.22 13.59
N VAL A 30 10.35 -19.22 12.92
CA VAL A 30 9.62 -20.42 12.52
C VAL A 30 9.81 -21.46 13.61
N TYR A 31 8.76 -21.67 14.40
CA TYR A 31 8.68 -22.71 15.42
C TYR A 31 8.38 -24.05 14.76
N LEU A 32 9.18 -25.05 15.10
CA LEU A 32 9.11 -26.40 14.55
C LEU A 32 8.84 -27.37 15.69
N SER A 33 7.73 -28.10 15.62
CA SER A 33 7.33 -28.99 16.70
C SER A 33 6.60 -30.23 16.22
N ASN A 34 6.35 -31.15 17.16
CA ASN A 34 5.58 -32.37 16.96
C ASN A 34 6.15 -33.27 15.85
N TYR A 35 7.46 -33.50 15.85
CA TYR A 35 8.14 -34.21 14.77
C TYR A 35 7.56 -35.62 14.51
N LYS A 36 7.35 -35.94 13.24
CA LYS A 36 6.95 -37.27 12.75
C LYS A 36 8.07 -37.92 11.96
N GLU A 37 8.25 -39.22 12.17
CA GLU A 37 9.25 -40.00 11.45
C GLU A 37 8.67 -40.56 10.14
N VAL A 38 9.38 -40.32 9.04
CA VAL A 38 9.05 -40.85 7.71
C VAL A 38 10.35 -41.40 7.12
N GLN A 39 10.39 -42.72 6.89
CA GLN A 39 11.56 -43.41 6.34
C GLN A 39 12.87 -43.11 7.11
N GLY A 40 12.79 -43.04 8.44
CA GLY A 40 13.94 -42.77 9.32
C GLY A 40 14.35 -41.29 9.43
N ILE A 41 13.66 -40.38 8.73
CA ILE A 41 13.90 -38.94 8.82
C ILE A 41 12.77 -38.30 9.63
N LYS A 42 13.12 -37.48 10.62
CA LYS A 42 12.16 -36.73 11.43
C LYS A 42 11.84 -35.39 10.77
N PHE A 43 10.56 -35.17 10.47
CA PHE A 43 10.05 -33.93 9.91
C PHE A 43 9.14 -33.23 10.92
N PRO A 44 9.18 -31.88 11.01
CA PRO A 44 8.24 -31.15 11.85
C PRO A 44 6.81 -31.38 11.33
N HIS A 45 5.87 -31.66 12.23
CA HIS A 45 4.47 -31.82 11.86
C HIS A 45 3.68 -30.52 12.06
N THR A 46 4.11 -29.68 12.99
CA THR A 46 3.51 -28.39 13.27
C THR A 46 4.52 -27.29 13.01
N ILE A 47 4.11 -26.31 12.22
CA ILE A 47 4.90 -25.12 11.90
C ILE A 47 4.10 -23.89 12.29
N GLN A 48 4.71 -23.03 13.10
CA GLN A 48 4.14 -21.74 13.46
C GLN A 48 5.17 -20.64 13.18
N THR A 49 4.79 -19.66 12.37
CA THR A 49 5.62 -18.49 12.07
C THR A 49 5.18 -17.35 12.98
N ILE A 50 6.06 -16.88 13.86
CA ILE A 50 5.83 -15.74 14.74
C ILE A 50 6.71 -14.57 14.31
N TYR A 51 6.11 -13.39 14.15
CA TYR A 51 6.83 -12.15 13.93
C TYR A 51 6.82 -11.31 15.20
N SER A 52 8.02 -10.96 15.68
CA SER A 52 8.22 -10.21 16.92
C SER A 52 9.04 -8.96 16.66
N ALA A 53 8.61 -7.83 17.21
CA ALA A 53 9.39 -6.59 17.19
C ALA A 53 9.35 -5.91 18.56
N SER A 54 10.52 -5.88 19.22
CA SER A 54 10.67 -5.40 20.60
C SER A 54 10.40 -3.90 20.73
N SER A 55 10.72 -3.13 19.69
CA SER A 55 10.48 -1.68 19.64
C SER A 55 8.99 -1.30 19.69
N ARG A 56 8.09 -2.23 19.32
CA ARG A 56 6.65 -2.00 19.17
C ARG A 56 5.78 -2.95 20.00
N ARG A 57 6.38 -3.76 20.87
CA ARG A 57 5.70 -4.84 21.61
C ARG A 57 4.84 -5.73 20.69
N LEU A 58 5.30 -5.90 19.45
CA LEU A 58 4.63 -6.71 18.45
C LEU A 58 5.04 -8.17 18.69
N ASN A 59 4.05 -9.06 18.77
CA ASN A 59 4.24 -10.50 18.81
C ASN A 59 3.02 -11.16 18.16
N VAL A 60 3.10 -11.41 16.85
CA VAL A 60 1.96 -11.87 16.04
C VAL A 60 2.28 -13.20 15.38
N VAL A 61 1.29 -14.10 15.40
CA VAL A 61 1.35 -15.34 14.62
C VAL A 61 0.98 -15.00 13.18
N LEU A 62 1.93 -15.18 12.26
CA LEU A 62 1.72 -14.95 10.82
C LEU A 62 1.11 -16.18 10.16
N GLU A 63 1.58 -17.37 10.54
CA GLU A 63 1.17 -18.65 9.98
C GLU A 63 1.12 -19.68 11.10
N ASP A 64 0.12 -20.55 11.08
CA ASP A 64 0.00 -21.70 11.97
C ASP A 64 -0.65 -22.84 11.19
N PHE A 65 0.13 -23.88 10.91
CA PHE A 65 -0.37 -25.00 10.13
C PHE A 65 0.24 -26.34 10.56
N VAL A 66 -0.50 -27.39 10.24
CA VAL A 66 -0.11 -28.78 10.45
C VAL A 66 0.14 -29.42 9.10
N ILE A 67 1.30 -30.06 8.95
CA ILE A 67 1.67 -30.79 7.75
C ILE A 67 0.95 -32.14 7.77
N ASP A 68 -0.19 -32.24 7.10
CA ASP A 68 -1.00 -33.47 7.06
C ASP A 68 -0.22 -34.68 6.53
N LYS A 69 0.49 -34.50 5.40
CA LYS A 69 1.20 -35.58 4.73
C LYS A 69 2.55 -35.13 4.18
N ILE A 70 3.55 -35.98 4.35
CA ILE A 70 4.89 -35.81 3.78
C ILE A 70 5.14 -36.93 2.78
N ASN A 71 5.35 -36.55 1.52
CA ASN A 71 5.77 -37.45 0.46
C ASN A 71 7.24 -37.17 0.13
N ALA A 72 8.14 -38.01 0.61
CA ALA A 72 9.55 -37.95 0.22
C ALA A 72 9.74 -38.58 -1.17
N THR A 73 9.42 -37.84 -2.23
CA THR A 73 9.67 -38.26 -3.63
C THR A 73 11.00 -37.73 -4.17
N ALA A 74 11.61 -36.78 -3.47
CA ALA A 74 12.91 -36.24 -3.84
C ALA A 74 14.01 -37.28 -3.61
N LYS A 75 14.77 -37.58 -4.66
CA LYS A 75 16.02 -38.35 -4.55
C LYS A 75 17.14 -37.37 -4.30
N PHE A 76 17.71 -37.39 -3.11
CA PHE A 76 18.92 -36.64 -2.79
C PHE A 76 20.13 -37.52 -3.11
N SER A 77 21.22 -36.91 -3.57
CA SER A 77 22.50 -37.62 -3.64
C SER A 77 23.02 -37.88 -2.22
N ASP A 78 23.82 -38.93 -2.04
CA ASP A 78 24.33 -39.34 -0.72
C ASP A 78 25.08 -38.21 0.01
N ASN A 79 25.63 -37.27 -0.76
CA ASN A 79 26.38 -36.11 -0.27
C ASN A 79 25.57 -34.80 -0.21
N PHE A 80 24.25 -34.83 -0.42
CA PHE A 80 23.44 -33.61 -0.51
C PHE A 80 23.43 -32.80 0.80
N PHE A 81 23.45 -33.50 1.94
CA PHE A 81 23.51 -32.90 3.28
C PHE A 81 24.92 -32.91 3.89
N ASP A 82 25.95 -33.24 3.10
CA ASP A 82 27.32 -33.16 3.57
C ASP A 82 27.60 -31.73 4.01
N LEU A 83 28.17 -31.59 5.20
CA LEU A 83 28.52 -30.30 5.75
C LEU A 83 29.50 -29.61 4.80
N VAL A 84 29.13 -28.41 4.35
CA VAL A 84 30.07 -27.53 3.66
C VAL A 84 31.24 -27.28 4.61
N PRO A 85 32.50 -27.53 4.21
CA PRO A 85 33.66 -27.36 5.08
C PRO A 85 33.64 -25.99 5.77
N HIS A 86 33.91 -25.98 7.08
CA HIS A 86 33.89 -24.78 7.91
C HIS A 86 34.68 -23.65 7.23
N GLY A 87 34.00 -22.55 6.88
CA GLY A 87 34.62 -21.39 6.21
C GLY A 87 34.35 -21.26 4.70
N GLN A 88 33.77 -22.26 4.03
CA GLN A 88 33.20 -22.06 2.69
C GLN A 88 31.79 -21.48 2.84
N LYS A 89 31.64 -20.17 2.60
CA LYS A 89 30.32 -19.56 2.44
C LYS A 89 29.63 -20.26 1.27
N ALA A 90 28.44 -20.83 1.49
CA ALA A 90 27.53 -21.10 0.39
C ALA A 90 27.41 -19.81 -0.44
N LYS A 91 27.27 -19.91 -1.77
CA LYS A 91 27.04 -18.75 -2.65
C LYS A 91 25.65 -18.16 -2.35
N ILE A 92 25.53 -17.52 -1.20
CA ILE A 92 24.39 -16.72 -0.80
C ILE A 92 24.68 -15.34 -1.37
N SER A 93 23.80 -14.84 -2.23
CA SER A 93 23.90 -13.47 -2.72
C SER A 93 23.96 -12.53 -1.51
N GLU A 94 25.02 -11.73 -1.43
CA GLU A 94 25.11 -10.74 -0.36
C GLU A 94 23.97 -9.72 -0.51
N LYS A 95 23.39 -9.35 0.62
CA LYS A 95 22.33 -8.35 0.70
C LYS A 95 22.87 -7.02 0.20
N PRO A 96 22.19 -6.32 -0.74
CA PRO A 96 22.61 -5.00 -1.16
C PRO A 96 22.69 -4.04 0.04
N PRO A 97 23.73 -3.18 0.12
CA PRO A 97 23.84 -2.17 1.17
C PRO A 97 22.59 -1.27 1.18
N GLY A 98 22.12 -0.90 2.38
CA GLY A 98 21.04 0.08 2.55
C GLY A 98 19.60 -0.44 2.40
N VAL A 99 19.39 -1.70 1.98
CA VAL A 99 18.06 -2.30 1.97
C VAL A 99 17.76 -2.88 3.36
N PRO A 100 16.61 -2.60 4.00
CA PRO A 100 16.23 -3.26 5.25
C PRO A 100 15.90 -4.75 5.02
N SER A 101 16.27 -5.65 5.94
CA SER A 101 16.09 -7.12 5.74
C SER A 101 14.65 -7.59 5.96
N GLY A 102 13.87 -6.84 6.74
CA GLY A 102 12.44 -7.09 6.94
C GLY A 102 11.57 -6.33 5.97
N LEU A 103 12.12 -5.89 4.84
CA LEU A 103 11.35 -5.18 3.84
C LEU A 103 10.38 -6.14 3.16
N VAL A 104 9.08 -5.88 3.33
CA VAL A 104 8.02 -6.54 2.58
C VAL A 104 7.85 -5.82 1.25
N THR A 105 7.86 -6.59 0.17
CA THR A 105 7.61 -6.16 -1.21
C THR A 105 6.59 -7.10 -1.85
N ASP A 106 6.09 -6.76 -3.04
CA ASP A 106 5.07 -7.53 -3.77
C ASP A 106 5.45 -9.02 -3.96
N TYR A 107 6.76 -9.33 -3.93
CA TYR A 107 7.28 -10.68 -4.09
C TYR A 107 7.45 -11.46 -2.78
N SER A 108 7.20 -10.82 -1.65
CA SER A 108 7.48 -11.40 -0.33
C SER A 108 6.59 -12.60 -0.01
N THR A 109 5.38 -12.65 -0.56
CA THR A 109 4.49 -13.83 -0.49
C THR A 109 5.06 -15.04 -1.23
N SER A 110 5.94 -14.81 -2.20
CA SER A 110 6.66 -15.86 -2.94
C SER A 110 8.06 -16.12 -2.36
N PHE A 111 8.40 -15.55 -1.20
CA PHE A 111 9.73 -15.60 -0.59
C PHE A 111 10.85 -15.04 -1.48
N LEU A 112 10.50 -14.16 -2.42
CA LEU A 112 11.44 -13.51 -3.33
C LEU A 112 11.61 -12.05 -2.91
N GLY A 113 12.86 -11.56 -2.92
CA GLY A 113 13.15 -10.14 -2.71
C GLY A 113 12.94 -9.33 -3.99
N SER A 114 12.55 -8.07 -3.87
CA SER A 114 12.58 -7.14 -5.00
C SER A 114 14.02 -6.70 -5.31
N PRO A 115 14.37 -6.51 -6.60
CA PRO A 115 15.63 -5.89 -6.96
C PRO A 115 15.66 -4.44 -6.46
N VAL A 116 16.83 -4.01 -5.97
CA VAL A 116 17.08 -2.61 -5.65
C VAL A 116 17.06 -1.80 -6.93
N LYS A 117 16.29 -0.72 -6.95
CA LYS A 117 16.23 0.21 -8.07
C LYS A 117 16.97 1.49 -7.71
N ASN A 118 17.86 1.93 -8.59
CA ASN A 118 18.36 3.29 -8.59
C ASN A 118 17.57 4.05 -9.64
N VAL A 119 16.72 4.99 -9.23
CA VAL A 119 15.74 5.63 -10.11
C VAL A 119 16.15 7.08 -10.33
N SER A 120 16.29 7.48 -11.60
CA SER A 120 16.45 8.88 -11.99
C SER A 120 15.11 9.55 -12.21
N VAL A 121 15.03 10.86 -11.95
CA VAL A 121 13.88 11.71 -12.27
C VAL A 121 13.47 11.61 -13.74
N ASP A 122 14.43 11.44 -14.65
CA ASP A 122 14.21 11.33 -16.10
C ASP A 122 13.44 10.06 -16.50
N ALA A 123 13.41 9.05 -15.63
CA ALA A 123 12.66 7.82 -15.87
C ALA A 123 11.16 7.96 -15.56
N LEU A 124 10.77 9.00 -14.82
CA LEU A 124 9.39 9.19 -14.39
C LEU A 124 8.55 9.82 -15.52
N LYS A 125 7.34 9.31 -15.70
CA LYS A 125 6.40 9.81 -16.71
C LYS A 125 5.13 10.28 -16.04
N ALA A 126 4.63 11.47 -16.35
CA ALA A 126 3.39 11.96 -15.79
C ALA A 126 2.29 12.03 -16.86
N LEU A 127 1.08 11.58 -16.50
CA LEU A 127 -0.14 11.84 -17.26
C LEU A 127 -1.06 12.71 -16.40
N SER A 128 -1.46 13.87 -16.93
CA SER A 128 -2.50 14.69 -16.31
C SER A 128 -3.82 14.44 -17.03
N PRO A 129 -4.92 14.14 -16.31
CA PRO A 129 -6.24 14.15 -16.92
C PRO A 129 -6.52 15.53 -17.50
N ILE A 130 -7.08 15.57 -18.72
CA ILE A 130 -7.26 16.81 -19.50
C ILE A 130 -8.09 17.88 -18.75
N ASP A 131 -8.92 17.46 -17.79
CA ASP A 131 -9.94 18.32 -17.18
C ASP A 131 -9.69 18.73 -15.71
N LEU A 132 -8.62 18.22 -15.08
CA LEU A 132 -8.18 18.64 -13.74
C LEU A 132 -6.65 18.67 -13.68
N LEU A 133 -6.08 19.78 -14.14
CA LEU A 133 -4.63 19.97 -14.29
C LEU A 133 -3.84 19.85 -12.98
N GLN A 134 -4.52 19.98 -11.84
CA GLN A 134 -3.95 19.83 -10.49
C GLN A 134 -3.65 18.38 -10.11
N VAL A 135 -4.07 17.40 -10.92
CA VAL A 135 -3.86 15.98 -10.63
C VAL A 135 -2.93 15.38 -11.67
N HIS A 136 -1.87 14.72 -11.18
CA HIS A 136 -0.90 14.03 -12.01
C HIS A 136 -0.84 12.56 -11.63
N TRP A 137 -1.02 11.68 -12.60
CA TRP A 137 -0.71 10.26 -12.49
C TRP A 137 0.76 10.07 -12.86
N LEU A 138 1.60 9.95 -11.85
CA LEU A 138 3.04 9.80 -12.01
C LEU A 138 3.40 8.32 -12.09
N ILE A 139 3.78 7.86 -13.27
CA ILE A 139 4.26 6.52 -13.54
C ILE A 139 5.71 6.44 -13.10
N VAL A 140 5.96 5.70 -12.02
CA VAL A 140 7.29 5.54 -11.43
C VAL A 140 7.95 4.22 -11.82
N ASP A 141 7.15 3.24 -12.23
CA ASP A 141 7.61 2.00 -12.86
C ASP A 141 6.62 1.56 -13.94
N ASP A 142 7.10 1.45 -15.19
CA ASP A 142 6.36 0.94 -16.33
C ASP A 142 6.99 -0.32 -16.93
N SER A 143 7.96 -0.93 -16.22
CA SER A 143 8.65 -2.13 -16.72
C SER A 143 7.72 -3.32 -16.93
N ARG A 144 6.55 -3.32 -16.26
CA ARG A 144 5.51 -4.34 -16.32
C ARG A 144 4.11 -3.71 -16.24
N PRO A 145 3.03 -4.40 -16.67
CA PRO A 145 1.66 -3.89 -16.58
C PRO A 145 1.26 -3.47 -15.15
N LEU A 146 1.70 -4.24 -14.16
CA LEU A 146 1.52 -3.96 -12.72
C LEU A 146 2.62 -3.09 -12.12
N GLY A 147 3.35 -2.31 -12.92
CA GLY A 147 4.29 -1.32 -12.38
C GLY A 147 3.57 -0.26 -11.55
N PHE A 148 4.32 0.47 -10.74
CA PHE A 148 3.83 1.44 -9.75
C PHE A 148 3.53 2.82 -10.34
N LYS A 149 2.45 3.43 -9.85
CA LYS A 149 2.04 4.80 -10.17
C LYS A 149 1.54 5.53 -8.93
N GLN A 150 1.94 6.77 -8.74
CA GLN A 150 1.49 7.62 -7.64
C GLN A 150 0.57 8.71 -8.18
N VAL A 151 -0.37 9.17 -7.37
CA VAL A 151 -1.16 10.37 -7.66
C VAL A 151 -0.58 11.55 -6.91
N ILE A 152 -0.25 12.61 -7.65
CA ILE A 152 0.21 13.89 -7.13
C ILE A 152 -0.94 14.88 -7.24
N ILE A 153 -1.30 15.50 -6.13
CA ILE A 153 -2.38 16.50 -6.06
C ILE A 153 -1.76 17.84 -5.71
N GLU A 154 -1.83 18.78 -6.65
CA GLU A 154 -1.33 20.14 -6.54
C GLU A 154 -2.41 21.06 -5.96
N PHE A 155 -2.12 21.64 -4.79
CA PHE A 155 -2.90 22.72 -4.21
C PHE A 155 -2.15 24.05 -4.38
N GLU A 156 -2.77 25.17 -4.03
CA GLU A 156 -2.21 26.50 -4.21
C GLU A 156 -0.81 26.67 -3.61
N THR A 157 -0.57 26.18 -2.39
CA THR A 157 0.72 26.35 -1.69
C THR A 157 1.55 25.08 -1.54
N GLU A 158 0.96 23.91 -1.78
CA GLU A 158 1.58 22.62 -1.47
C GLU A 158 1.17 21.51 -2.42
N VAL A 159 1.82 20.35 -2.24
CA VAL A 159 1.51 19.10 -2.92
C VAL A 159 1.20 18.01 -1.90
N ILE A 160 0.21 17.18 -2.23
CA ILE A 160 -0.04 15.88 -1.60
C ILE A 160 0.42 14.77 -2.55
N VAL A 161 1.18 13.82 -2.02
CA VAL A 161 1.56 12.58 -2.73
C VAL A 161 0.69 11.43 -2.19
N CYS A 162 0.07 10.66 -3.07
CA CYS A 162 -0.65 9.44 -2.71
C CYS A 162 0.29 8.24 -2.88
N ASP A 163 0.44 7.48 -1.80
CA ASP A 163 1.43 6.42 -1.57
C ASP A 163 2.89 6.83 -1.64
N ALA A 164 3.76 5.95 -1.16
CA ALA A 164 5.20 6.09 -1.24
C ALA A 164 5.87 4.71 -1.38
N PRO A 165 5.86 4.12 -2.58
CA PRO A 165 6.56 2.86 -2.82
C PRO A 165 8.07 3.03 -2.63
N LEU A 166 8.75 1.94 -2.33
CA LEU A 166 10.17 1.94 -2.01
C LEU A 166 11.05 2.33 -3.21
N PHE A 167 12.11 3.12 -2.99
CA PHE A 167 13.12 3.54 -3.97
C PHE A 167 12.76 4.73 -4.87
N TRP A 168 11.50 5.16 -4.91
CA TRP A 168 11.06 6.24 -5.82
C TRP A 168 10.91 7.61 -5.14
N SER A 169 10.88 7.66 -3.81
CA SER A 169 10.61 8.87 -3.01
C SER A 169 11.46 10.08 -3.41
N GLU A 170 12.79 9.91 -3.51
CA GLU A 170 13.72 10.99 -3.86
C GLU A 170 13.49 11.51 -5.29
N ALA A 171 13.41 10.61 -6.28
CA ALA A 171 13.15 10.97 -7.68
C ALA A 171 11.80 11.66 -7.86
N VAL A 172 10.77 11.23 -7.12
CA VAL A 172 9.44 11.85 -7.13
C VAL A 172 9.48 13.25 -6.52
N MET A 173 10.16 13.43 -5.38
CA MET A 173 10.34 14.76 -4.79
C MET A 173 11.10 15.71 -5.74
N GLU A 174 12.13 15.20 -6.43
CA GLU A 174 12.85 15.97 -7.45
C GLU A 174 11.95 16.32 -8.64
N TRP A 175 11.14 15.37 -9.13
CA TRP A 175 10.17 15.63 -10.20
C TRP A 175 9.18 16.74 -9.82
N ILE A 176 8.62 16.68 -8.61
CA ILE A 176 7.68 17.68 -8.09
C ILE A 176 8.37 19.05 -8.01
N LYS A 177 9.62 19.11 -7.54
CA LYS A 177 10.40 20.35 -7.50
C LYS A 177 10.61 20.93 -8.90
N ASN A 178 10.93 20.09 -9.88
CA ASN A 178 11.26 20.53 -11.25
C ASN A 178 10.02 20.93 -12.07
N ASN A 179 8.87 20.31 -11.83
CA ASN A 179 7.67 20.48 -12.66
C ASN A 179 6.56 21.31 -11.99
N ILE A 180 6.43 21.23 -10.67
CA ILE A 180 5.38 21.92 -9.89
C ILE A 180 5.97 23.07 -9.07
N GLY A 181 7.19 22.90 -8.55
CA GLY A 181 7.90 23.93 -7.77
C GLY A 181 7.32 24.18 -6.37
N LYS A 182 6.42 23.29 -5.89
CA LYS A 182 5.77 23.38 -4.58
C LYS A 182 6.31 22.34 -3.60
N LYS A 183 6.19 22.63 -2.30
CA LYS A 183 6.62 21.71 -1.25
C LYS A 183 5.65 20.52 -1.17
N VAL A 184 6.19 19.31 -1.04
CA VAL A 184 5.43 18.14 -0.58
C VAL A 184 5.13 18.32 0.91
N ALA A 185 3.90 18.71 1.23
CA ALA A 185 3.49 18.95 2.61
C ALA A 185 2.85 17.72 3.24
N TYR A 186 2.24 16.85 2.42
CA TYR A 186 1.53 15.68 2.90
C TYR A 186 1.78 14.44 2.04
N VAL A 187 1.71 13.27 2.68
CA VAL A 187 1.64 11.97 2.01
C VAL A 187 0.44 11.22 2.56
N ALA A 188 -0.46 10.79 1.69
CA ALA A 188 -1.53 9.86 2.05
C ALA A 188 -1.04 8.44 1.76
N VAL A 189 -1.01 7.58 2.78
CA VAL A 189 -0.19 6.37 2.74
C VAL A 189 -1.01 5.11 2.96
N HIS A 190 -0.69 4.11 2.14
CA HIS A 190 -0.87 2.68 2.35
C HIS A 190 0.51 2.01 2.17
N HIS A 191 1.14 2.19 1.00
CA HIS A 191 2.50 1.74 0.73
C HIS A 191 3.54 2.57 1.50
N SER A 192 4.34 1.88 2.32
CA SER A 192 5.20 2.54 3.32
C SER A 192 6.67 2.70 2.94
N GLY A 193 7.12 2.06 1.85
CA GLY A 193 8.54 1.86 1.56
C GLY A 193 9.39 3.13 1.49
N GLY A 194 8.86 4.21 0.91
CA GLY A 194 9.52 5.50 0.74
C GLY A 194 9.11 6.59 1.74
N VAL A 195 8.21 6.28 2.68
CA VAL A 195 7.58 7.29 3.56
C VAL A 195 8.61 8.05 4.41
N ALA A 196 9.64 7.37 4.89
CA ALA A 196 10.67 7.97 5.74
C ALA A 196 11.40 9.15 5.07
N ASP A 197 11.55 9.15 3.75
CA ASP A 197 12.22 10.22 3.02
C ASP A 197 11.35 11.48 2.94
N TYR A 198 10.05 11.32 2.71
CA TYR A 198 9.09 12.43 2.75
C TYR A 198 8.98 13.04 4.14
N VAL A 199 8.93 12.22 5.20
CA VAL A 199 8.93 12.70 6.59
C VAL A 199 10.21 13.48 6.90
N ARG A 200 11.38 12.98 6.44
CA ARG A 200 12.66 13.69 6.58
C ARG A 200 12.67 15.04 5.83
N ALA A 201 11.97 15.13 4.71
CA ALA A 201 11.74 16.38 3.98
C ALA A 201 10.67 17.30 4.62
N GLY A 202 10.07 16.88 5.73
CA GLY A 202 9.12 17.67 6.52
C GLY A 202 7.67 17.56 6.03
N ALA A 203 7.29 16.46 5.37
CA ALA A 203 5.91 16.13 5.07
C ALA A 203 5.22 15.47 6.27
N LYS A 204 3.91 15.68 6.41
CA LYS A 204 3.04 14.99 7.37
C LYS A 204 2.32 13.82 6.70
N LEU A 205 1.93 12.81 7.47
CA LEU A 205 1.18 11.67 6.95
C LEU A 205 -0.31 11.84 7.17
N ILE A 206 -1.12 11.60 6.14
CA ILE A 206 -2.58 11.55 6.21
C ILE A 206 -2.96 10.08 6.37
N ILE A 207 -3.47 9.70 7.54
CA ILE A 207 -3.72 8.29 7.89
C ILE A 207 -5.04 8.13 8.68
N PRO A 208 -5.66 6.93 8.64
CA PRO A 208 -6.74 6.61 9.56
C PRO A 208 -6.28 6.69 11.02
N GLU A 209 -7.14 7.16 11.92
CA GLU A 209 -6.80 7.34 13.34
C GLU A 209 -6.36 6.03 14.02
N MET A 210 -6.93 4.90 13.60
CA MET A 210 -6.55 3.57 14.09
C MET A 210 -5.08 3.23 13.77
N ALA A 211 -4.52 3.80 12.70
CA ALA A 211 -3.21 3.46 12.18
C ALA A 211 -2.07 4.28 12.79
N VAL A 212 -2.38 5.22 13.70
CA VAL A 212 -1.39 6.09 14.34
C VAL A 212 -0.28 5.29 15.01
N ASP A 213 -0.60 4.20 15.73
CA ASP A 213 0.41 3.41 16.43
C ASP A 213 1.39 2.73 15.47
N TYR A 214 0.89 2.24 14.34
CA TYR A 214 1.69 1.65 13.26
C TYR A 214 2.60 2.70 12.63
N TRP A 215 2.04 3.82 12.18
CA TRP A 215 2.78 4.89 11.48
C TRP A 215 3.69 5.72 12.39
N SER A 216 3.45 5.71 13.71
CA SER A 216 4.34 6.29 14.74
C SER A 216 5.71 5.63 14.79
N SER A 217 5.92 4.55 14.04
CA SER A 217 7.22 3.91 13.88
C SER A 217 8.14 4.61 12.90
N VAL A 218 7.62 5.46 12.03
CA VAL A 218 8.45 6.32 11.18
C VAL A 218 9.00 7.47 12.03
N PRO A 219 10.33 7.59 12.20
CA PRO A 219 10.92 8.62 13.06
C PRO A 219 10.57 10.04 12.59
N GLY A 220 10.10 10.88 13.52
CA GLY A 220 9.73 12.27 13.23
C GLY A 220 8.41 12.45 12.50
N ALA A 221 7.65 11.38 12.26
CA ALA A 221 6.35 11.47 11.61
C ALA A 221 5.35 12.31 12.43
N GLN A 222 4.59 13.13 11.72
CA GLN A 222 3.46 13.88 12.23
C GLN A 222 2.22 13.50 11.44
N PHE A 223 1.06 13.50 12.09
CA PHE A 223 -0.15 12.92 11.52
C PHE A 223 -1.25 13.95 11.33
N ILE A 224 -1.96 13.82 10.21
CA ILE A 224 -3.33 14.29 10.02
C ILE A 224 -4.20 13.04 10.03
N THR A 225 -5.04 12.92 11.05
CA THR A 225 -5.85 11.72 11.26
C THR A 225 -7.29 11.93 10.83
N PHE A 226 -7.93 10.86 10.42
CA PHE A 226 -9.34 10.83 10.05
C PHE A 226 -9.95 9.45 10.33
N ASN A 227 -11.27 9.34 10.21
CA ASN A 227 -11.96 8.06 10.40
C ASN A 227 -13.14 7.92 9.43
N GLN A 228 -13.84 6.79 9.54
CA GLN A 228 -14.89 6.43 8.59
C GLN A 228 -16.02 7.47 8.50
N THR A 229 -16.37 8.07 9.64
CA THR A 229 -17.47 9.06 9.71
C THR A 229 -17.00 10.49 9.41
N HIS A 230 -15.72 10.78 9.63
CA HIS A 230 -15.11 12.10 9.43
C HIS A 230 -13.91 11.94 8.50
N PRO A 231 -14.11 11.93 7.16
CA PRO A 231 -13.01 11.89 6.22
C PRO A 231 -12.17 13.15 6.35
N TYR A 232 -10.88 13.06 6.05
CA TYR A 232 -10.08 14.27 5.87
C TYR A 232 -10.39 14.87 4.51
N VAL A 233 -10.66 16.18 4.48
CA VAL A 233 -10.92 16.93 3.25
C VAL A 233 -9.90 18.06 3.16
N HIS A 234 -9.04 17.99 2.14
CA HIS A 234 -8.08 19.04 1.84
C HIS A 234 -8.53 19.78 0.58
N ARG A 235 -8.54 21.11 0.61
CA ARG A 235 -9.14 21.92 -0.46
C ARG A 235 -8.56 23.32 -0.53
N ASP A 236 -8.46 23.84 -1.74
CA ASP A 236 -8.17 25.24 -2.04
C ASP A 236 -9.30 25.82 -2.93
N ASP A 237 -9.04 26.89 -3.68
CA ASP A 237 -10.04 27.50 -4.56
C ASP A 237 -10.29 26.72 -5.87
N LYS A 238 -9.42 25.76 -6.23
CA LYS A 238 -9.46 25.02 -7.50
C LYS A 238 -9.88 23.57 -7.33
N VAL A 239 -9.38 22.89 -6.30
CA VAL A 239 -9.48 21.44 -6.12
C VAL A 239 -9.87 21.09 -4.68
N GLN A 240 -10.48 19.91 -4.51
CA GLN A 240 -10.69 19.27 -3.22
C GLN A 240 -10.36 17.79 -3.34
N ALA A 241 -9.68 17.26 -2.31
CA ALA A 241 -9.35 15.86 -2.15
C ALA A 241 -9.97 15.33 -0.84
N TRP A 242 -10.65 14.19 -0.95
CA TRP A 242 -11.32 13.49 0.14
C TRP A 242 -10.58 12.19 0.41
N PHE A 243 -10.05 12.03 1.61
CA PHE A 243 -9.34 10.84 2.06
C PHE A 243 -10.31 9.98 2.87
N ASN A 244 -10.54 8.77 2.39
CA ASN A 244 -11.66 7.93 2.81
C ASN A 244 -11.13 6.60 3.35
N TRP A 245 -11.70 6.17 4.48
CA TRP A 245 -11.36 4.92 5.16
C TRP A 245 -12.64 4.25 5.65
N ALA A 246 -12.63 2.93 5.78
CA ALA A 246 -13.70 2.17 6.39
C ALA A 246 -13.10 1.09 7.29
N ASP A 247 -13.78 0.75 8.38
CA ASP A 247 -13.34 -0.27 9.34
C ASP A 247 -13.13 -1.65 8.69
N GLN A 248 -13.95 -1.97 7.69
CA GLN A 248 -13.82 -3.18 6.87
C GLN A 248 -13.10 -2.86 5.55
N ALA A 249 -11.89 -2.30 5.66
CA ALA A 249 -11.10 -1.94 4.50
C ALA A 249 -10.71 -3.19 3.66
N PRO A 250 -10.83 -3.14 2.33
CA PRO A 250 -10.73 -4.30 1.43
C PRO A 250 -9.34 -4.94 1.32
N HIS A 251 -8.26 -4.19 1.56
CA HIS A 251 -6.89 -4.66 1.29
C HIS A 251 -6.04 -4.78 2.55
N ALA A 252 -5.94 -3.72 3.34
CA ALA A 252 -5.26 -3.68 4.64
C ALA A 252 -6.08 -2.88 5.64
N ALA A 253 -5.84 -3.07 6.94
CA ALA A 253 -6.64 -2.42 7.99
C ALA A 253 -6.62 -0.88 7.90
N ASP A 254 -5.52 -0.29 7.46
CA ASP A 254 -5.34 1.15 7.27
C ASP A 254 -5.48 1.59 5.82
N TRP A 255 -5.93 0.71 4.93
CA TRP A 255 -6.08 1.01 3.51
C TRP A 255 -7.11 2.12 3.27
N THR A 256 -6.77 3.06 2.38
CA THR A 256 -7.60 4.23 2.05
C THR A 256 -7.72 4.41 0.56
N TYR A 257 -8.76 5.13 0.14
CA TYR A 257 -8.87 5.65 -1.23
C TYR A 257 -9.10 7.16 -1.20
N VAL A 258 -8.68 7.83 -2.27
CA VAL A 258 -8.77 9.30 -2.36
C VAL A 258 -9.67 9.69 -3.51
N MET A 259 -10.72 10.48 -3.25
CA MET A 259 -11.53 11.10 -4.31
C MET A 259 -11.06 12.54 -4.52
N VAL A 260 -10.80 12.93 -5.76
CA VAL A 260 -10.35 14.27 -6.14
C VAL A 260 -11.28 14.88 -7.19
N THR A 261 -11.64 16.14 -6.99
CA THR A 261 -12.51 16.88 -7.91
C THR A 261 -12.24 18.38 -7.82
N LYS A 262 -12.80 19.14 -8.75
CA LYS A 262 -12.84 20.61 -8.66
C LYS A 262 -13.49 21.05 -7.34
N ARG A 263 -13.12 22.24 -6.86
CA ARG A 263 -13.60 22.80 -5.59
C ARG A 263 -15.13 22.88 -5.46
N CYS A 264 -15.80 23.21 -6.55
CA CYS A 264 -17.27 23.28 -6.65
C CYS A 264 -17.72 22.48 -7.88
N PRO A 265 -17.78 21.13 -7.79
CA PRO A 265 -18.19 20.32 -8.91
C PRO A 265 -19.69 20.49 -9.20
N ASN A 266 -20.06 20.18 -10.43
CA ASN A 266 -21.43 19.98 -10.87
C ASN A 266 -21.58 18.54 -11.38
N LYS A 267 -22.76 18.18 -11.90
CA LYS A 267 -23.05 16.82 -12.38
C LYS A 267 -22.14 16.36 -13.53
N ASP A 268 -21.60 17.30 -14.28
CA ASP A 268 -20.74 17.05 -15.45
C ASP A 268 -19.24 17.17 -15.09
N SER A 269 -18.92 17.41 -13.82
CA SER A 269 -17.53 17.53 -13.39
C SER A 269 -16.89 16.15 -13.29
N ASN A 270 -15.69 16.03 -13.85
CA ASN A 270 -14.90 14.82 -13.72
C ASN A 270 -14.49 14.61 -12.27
N ILE A 271 -14.65 13.36 -11.84
CA ILE A 271 -14.27 12.88 -10.52
C ILE A 271 -13.16 11.86 -10.72
N PHE A 272 -12.03 12.07 -10.05
CA PHE A 272 -10.90 11.16 -10.06
C PHE A 272 -10.84 10.41 -8.74
N VAL A 273 -10.43 9.14 -8.80
CA VAL A 273 -10.29 8.30 -7.63
C VAL A 273 -8.95 7.60 -7.67
N TYR A 274 -8.13 7.79 -6.65
CA TYR A 274 -6.93 7.02 -6.42
C TYR A 274 -7.23 5.86 -5.47
N GLU A 275 -6.72 4.68 -5.82
CA GLU A 275 -6.77 3.45 -5.03
C GLU A 275 -5.49 2.65 -5.28
N ALA A 276 -5.11 1.82 -4.32
CA ALA A 276 -3.98 0.90 -4.43
C ALA A 276 -4.41 -0.52 -4.06
N ASP A 277 -4.05 -1.51 -4.87
CA ASP A 277 -4.14 -2.95 -4.54
C ASP A 277 -5.55 -3.53 -4.26
N THR A 278 -6.62 -2.78 -4.54
CA THR A 278 -7.98 -3.36 -4.50
C THR A 278 -8.47 -3.79 -5.86
N TRP A 279 -7.96 -3.15 -6.91
CA TRP A 279 -8.25 -3.49 -8.28
C TRP A 279 -7.07 -3.18 -9.21
N GLU A 280 -6.65 -4.17 -9.98
CA GLU A 280 -5.66 -4.01 -11.05
C GLU A 280 -6.32 -3.35 -12.27
N ALA A 281 -6.68 -2.09 -12.12
CA ALA A 281 -7.61 -1.42 -13.02
C ALA A 281 -7.10 -1.38 -14.47
N GLY A 282 -8.03 -1.54 -15.41
CA GLY A 282 -7.70 -1.58 -16.84
C GLY A 282 -6.97 -2.83 -17.33
N LEU A 283 -6.68 -3.81 -16.46
CA LEU A 283 -6.12 -5.11 -16.82
C LEU A 283 -7.20 -6.21 -16.85
N SER A 284 -6.79 -7.46 -17.14
CA SER A 284 -7.71 -8.61 -17.13
C SER A 284 -8.29 -8.83 -15.72
N ALA A 285 -9.60 -9.09 -15.65
CA ALA A 285 -10.30 -9.34 -14.39
C ALA A 285 -9.75 -10.55 -13.61
N ASP A 286 -9.09 -11.48 -14.31
CA ASP A 286 -8.48 -12.68 -13.72
C ASP A 286 -7.22 -12.38 -12.90
N LEU A 287 -6.64 -11.18 -13.06
CA LEU A 287 -5.47 -10.75 -12.29
C LEU A 287 -5.84 -10.22 -10.90
N GLY A 288 -7.09 -9.83 -10.70
CA GLY A 288 -7.51 -9.18 -9.47
C GLY A 288 -8.32 -10.05 -8.53
N ASN A 289 -8.28 -9.69 -7.25
CA ASN A 289 -9.07 -10.35 -6.22
C ASN A 289 -10.54 -9.89 -6.27
N GLN A 290 -11.41 -10.75 -6.80
CA GLN A 290 -12.84 -10.47 -6.94
C GLN A 290 -13.55 -10.14 -5.60
N GLN A 291 -13.06 -10.66 -4.48
CA GLN A 291 -13.61 -10.32 -3.17
C GLN A 291 -13.26 -8.88 -2.79
N GLN A 292 -12.00 -8.48 -2.93
CA GLN A 292 -11.53 -7.12 -2.59
C GLN A 292 -12.19 -6.07 -3.49
N MET A 293 -12.29 -6.36 -4.79
CA MET A 293 -13.03 -5.55 -5.75
C MET A 293 -14.48 -5.28 -5.31
N ARG A 294 -15.20 -6.31 -4.84
CA ARG A 294 -16.58 -6.15 -4.36
C ARG A 294 -16.67 -5.42 -3.03
N GLN A 295 -15.75 -5.69 -2.09
CA GLN A 295 -15.69 -5.00 -0.80
C GLN A 295 -15.43 -3.50 -0.99
N TRP A 296 -14.58 -3.13 -1.95
CA TRP A 296 -14.40 -1.73 -2.29
C TRP A 296 -15.67 -1.13 -2.89
N LEU A 297 -16.36 -1.83 -3.78
CA LEU A 297 -17.67 -1.38 -4.31
C LEU A 297 -18.73 -1.19 -3.22
N ASP A 298 -18.76 -2.04 -2.18
CA ASP A 298 -19.62 -1.85 -1.02
C ASP A 298 -19.32 -0.51 -0.32
N GLN A 299 -18.04 -0.18 -0.11
CA GLN A 299 -17.62 1.10 0.46
C GLN A 299 -18.01 2.28 -0.45
N LEU A 300 -17.78 2.17 -1.76
CA LEU A 300 -18.13 3.21 -2.73
C LEU A 300 -19.63 3.47 -2.80
N LEU A 301 -20.44 2.41 -2.68
CA LEU A 301 -21.90 2.47 -2.63
C LEU A 301 -22.37 3.28 -1.43
N ASP A 302 -21.79 3.03 -0.25
CA ASP A 302 -22.11 3.74 0.99
C ASP A 302 -21.70 5.22 0.95
N ASP A 303 -20.54 5.50 0.35
CA ASP A 303 -20.02 6.85 0.15
C ASP A 303 -20.73 7.59 -0.99
N GLY A 304 -21.45 6.88 -1.86
CA GLY A 304 -22.21 7.48 -2.96
C GLY A 304 -21.33 8.00 -4.09
N LEU A 305 -20.23 7.31 -4.39
CA LEU A 305 -19.31 7.70 -5.46
C LEU A 305 -20.01 7.66 -6.83
N PRO A 306 -19.85 8.67 -7.70
CA PRO A 306 -20.44 8.67 -9.03
C PRO A 306 -19.98 7.50 -9.90
N ARG A 307 -20.91 6.92 -10.66
CA ARG A 307 -20.61 5.79 -11.57
C ARG A 307 -19.59 6.15 -12.65
N SER A 308 -19.56 7.42 -13.06
CA SER A 308 -18.65 7.99 -14.06
C SER A 308 -17.28 8.38 -13.50
N ALA A 309 -16.94 8.00 -12.27
CA ALA A 309 -15.64 8.30 -11.69
C ALA A 309 -14.51 7.61 -12.47
N THR A 310 -13.44 8.36 -12.73
CA THR A 310 -12.22 7.85 -13.36
C THR A 310 -11.26 7.39 -12.27
N VAL A 311 -10.93 6.09 -12.27
CA VAL A 311 -9.97 5.48 -11.37
C VAL A 311 -8.56 5.66 -11.93
N MET A 312 -7.66 6.13 -11.08
CA MET A 312 -6.24 6.33 -11.31
C MET A 312 -5.51 5.40 -10.34
N PRO A 313 -5.29 4.12 -10.70
CA PRO A 313 -4.81 3.14 -9.74
C PRO A 313 -3.29 3.24 -9.51
N MET A 314 -2.82 2.66 -8.40
CA MET A 314 -1.40 2.36 -8.18
C MET A 314 -0.86 1.35 -9.19
N HIS A 315 -1.64 0.29 -9.46
CA HIS A 315 -1.30 -0.78 -10.40
C HIS A 315 -2.32 -0.84 -11.54
N GLY A 316 -1.83 -1.08 -12.76
CA GLY A 316 -2.68 -1.08 -13.96
C GLY A 316 -2.71 0.27 -14.69
N MET A 317 -3.88 0.63 -15.23
CA MET A 317 -4.13 1.76 -16.12
C MET A 317 -5.34 2.58 -15.69
N ILE A 318 -5.33 3.88 -16.01
CA ILE A 318 -6.49 4.75 -15.82
C ILE A 318 -7.71 4.17 -16.54
N THR A 319 -8.82 4.03 -15.82
CA THR A 319 -10.07 3.49 -16.38
C THR A 319 -11.29 4.04 -15.63
N GLN A 320 -12.49 3.78 -16.14
CA GLN A 320 -13.74 4.16 -15.49
C GLN A 320 -14.15 3.13 -14.43
N LEU A 321 -14.70 3.60 -13.31
CA LEU A 321 -15.31 2.75 -12.28
C LEU A 321 -16.38 1.81 -12.86
N GLU A 322 -17.06 2.24 -13.91
CA GLU A 322 -18.01 1.40 -14.64
C GLU A 322 -17.42 0.07 -15.13
N GLN A 323 -16.12 0.03 -15.47
CA GLN A 323 -15.47 -1.23 -15.82
C GLN A 323 -15.46 -2.19 -14.63
N LEU A 324 -15.09 -1.73 -13.43
CA LEU A 324 -15.10 -2.53 -12.20
C LEU A 324 -16.51 -3.08 -11.90
N ILE A 325 -17.52 -2.22 -12.02
CA ILE A 325 -18.92 -2.58 -11.83
C ILE A 325 -19.34 -3.69 -12.80
N ASN A 326 -18.93 -3.57 -14.07
CA ASN A 326 -19.29 -4.54 -15.11
C ASN A 326 -18.57 -5.88 -14.94
N ILE A 327 -17.27 -5.90 -14.65
CA ILE A 327 -16.51 -7.16 -14.49
C ILE A 327 -16.95 -7.94 -13.25
N THR A 328 -17.40 -7.24 -12.20
CA THR A 328 -17.93 -7.87 -10.99
C THR A 328 -19.42 -8.16 -11.07
N ALA A 329 -20.13 -7.70 -12.12
CA ALA A 329 -21.58 -7.70 -12.19
C ALA A 329 -22.25 -7.17 -10.90
N TYR A 330 -21.66 -6.14 -10.29
CA TYR A 330 -22.13 -5.59 -9.03
C TYR A 330 -23.33 -4.65 -9.28
N PRO A 331 -24.42 -4.73 -8.48
CA PRO A 331 -25.60 -3.89 -8.67
C PRO A 331 -25.38 -2.46 -8.17
N TYR A 332 -24.57 -1.68 -8.90
CA TYR A 332 -24.22 -0.31 -8.54
C TYR A 332 -25.19 0.72 -9.16
N PRO A 333 -25.85 1.57 -8.35
CA PRO A 333 -26.79 2.58 -8.86
C PRO A 333 -26.12 3.65 -9.74
N ASN A 334 -26.92 4.35 -10.54
CA ASN A 334 -26.44 5.49 -11.34
C ASN A 334 -26.30 6.76 -10.49
N PHE A 335 -25.33 6.77 -9.58
CA PHE A 335 -25.02 7.94 -8.77
C PHE A 335 -24.33 9.04 -9.58
N ASP A 336 -24.67 10.29 -9.26
CA ASP A 336 -23.93 11.49 -9.64
C ASP A 336 -23.32 12.16 -8.39
N ILE A 337 -22.56 13.24 -8.57
CA ILE A 337 -21.87 13.92 -7.48
C ILE A 337 -22.80 14.45 -6.36
N SER A 338 -24.11 14.62 -6.63
CA SER A 338 -25.08 15.02 -5.60
C SER A 338 -25.35 13.90 -4.58
N ARG A 339 -24.94 12.66 -4.87
CA ARG A 339 -25.02 11.56 -3.93
C ARG A 339 -23.80 11.47 -3.02
N TRP A 340 -22.66 12.02 -3.44
CA TRP A 340 -21.41 11.93 -2.69
C TRP A 340 -21.58 12.36 -1.23
N ARG A 341 -21.20 11.43 -0.35
CA ARG A 341 -21.37 11.41 1.10
C ARG A 341 -22.71 11.99 1.54
N ARG A 342 -23.75 11.38 0.96
CA ARG A 342 -25.17 11.35 1.35
C ARG A 342 -26.02 12.59 1.10
N LYS A 343 -25.49 13.71 0.59
CA LYS A 343 -26.29 14.83 0.02
C LYS A 343 -25.48 15.88 -0.76
N GLY A 344 -24.40 15.45 -1.43
CA GLY A 344 -23.59 16.33 -2.28
C GLY A 344 -22.61 17.15 -1.46
N ALA A 345 -21.90 16.51 -0.53
CA ALA A 345 -20.98 17.17 0.40
C ALA A 345 -19.80 17.89 -0.30
N ALA A 346 -19.51 17.52 -1.56
CA ALA A 346 -18.51 18.19 -2.38
C ALA A 346 -19.03 19.45 -3.09
N LEU A 347 -20.35 19.65 -3.16
CA LEU A 347 -20.97 20.80 -3.84
C LEU A 347 -20.77 22.08 -3.03
N CYS A 348 -20.74 23.22 -3.72
CA CYS A 348 -20.75 24.53 -3.07
C CYS A 348 -22.20 25.01 -2.88
N ASP A 349 -22.48 25.63 -1.73
CA ASP A 349 -23.79 26.20 -1.44
C ASP A 349 -24.17 27.29 -2.44
N LYS A 350 -25.39 27.24 -2.98
CA LYS A 350 -25.91 28.26 -3.91
C LYS A 350 -26.14 29.64 -3.25
N ASN A 351 -26.01 29.76 -1.92
CA ASN A 351 -26.39 30.95 -1.15
C ASN A 351 -25.23 31.87 -0.74
N SER A 352 -23.97 31.48 -0.93
CA SER A 352 -22.81 32.32 -0.57
C SER A 352 -22.56 33.49 -1.54
N ALA A 353 -23.22 33.51 -2.71
CA ALA A 353 -23.08 34.57 -3.70
C ALA A 353 -24.02 35.77 -3.50
N LYS A 354 -24.92 35.76 -2.50
CA LYS A 354 -25.93 36.82 -2.32
C LYS A 354 -25.68 37.83 -1.19
N ASN A 355 -24.70 37.62 -0.31
CA ASN A 355 -24.48 38.51 0.84
C ASN A 355 -23.34 39.55 0.62
N GLY A 356 -22.93 39.80 -0.63
CA GLY A 356 -21.89 40.78 -0.96
C GLY A 356 -22.38 42.05 -1.65
N LYS A 357 -23.69 42.22 -1.81
CA LYS A 357 -24.32 43.42 -2.36
C LYS A 357 -25.57 43.70 -1.55
N ASP A 358 -25.38 44.43 -0.45
CA ASP A 358 -26.32 45.38 0.15
C ASP A 358 -25.77 45.70 1.54
N ASP A 359 -24.82 46.61 1.58
CA ASP A 359 -24.62 47.58 2.66
C ASP A 359 -23.78 48.72 2.06
N GLN A 360 -24.50 49.73 1.57
CA GLN A 360 -23.99 51.06 1.21
C GLN A 360 -23.75 51.88 2.46
#